data_AF-A0A955PXN0-F1
#
_entry.id   AF-A0A955PXN0-F1
#
_cell.length_a   1.000
_cell.length_b   1.000
_cell.length_c   1.000
_cell.angle_alpha   90.00
_cell.angle_beta   90.00
_cell.angle_gamma   90.00
#
_symmetry.space_group_name_H-M   'P 1'
#
loop_
_entity.id
_entity.type
_entity.pdbx_description
1 polymer ?
#
loop_
_entity_poly.entity_id
_entity_poly.type
_entity_poly.pdbx_seq_one_letter_code
_entity_poly.pdbx_strand_id
1 'polypeptide(L)'
;MNNSTISSILFVSLVFGGCSQYPVIPESLENQVNHTLDFTQIRENPDNYQGEFMVVGGEVLSVNRKQDATRIEVLQLPLNDDFT
;
A
#
# COMPACT_ATOMS: atom_id res chain seq x y z
N MET A 1 -11.37 29.98 -31.88
CA MET A 1 -10.58 28.81 -31.43
C MET A 1 -9.97 28.19 -32.66
N ASN A 2 -8.64 28.21 -32.79
CA ASN A 2 -7.99 27.75 -34.02
C ASN A 2 -7.65 26.26 -33.92
N ASN A 3 -7.64 25.58 -35.05
CA ASN A 3 -7.28 24.16 -35.19
C ASN A 3 -5.90 23.81 -34.60
N SER A 4 -4.97 24.76 -34.56
CA SER A 4 -3.66 24.61 -33.89
C SER A 4 -3.76 24.54 -32.36
N THR A 5 -4.60 25.38 -31.74
CA THR A 5 -4.87 25.37 -30.29
C THR A 5 -5.61 24.10 -29.86
N ILE A 6 -6.51 23.59 -30.69
CA ILE A 6 -7.24 22.34 -30.41
C ILE A 6 -6.27 21.15 -30.43
N SER A 7 -5.35 21.10 -31.40
CA SER A 7 -4.32 20.05 -31.49
C SER A 7 -3.39 20.05 -30.26
N SER A 8 -2.99 21.25 -29.80
CA SER A 8 -2.11 21.39 -28.64
C SER A 8 -2.78 20.94 -27.33
N ILE A 9 -4.07 21.24 -27.15
CA ILE A 9 -4.83 20.84 -25.95
C ILE A 9 -5.04 19.32 -25.92
N LEU A 10 -5.30 18.70 -27.08
CA LEU A 10 -5.47 17.24 -27.20
C LEU A 10 -4.17 16.49 -26.86
N PHE A 11 -3.03 17.04 -27.28
CA PHE A 11 -1.72 16.43 -26.99
C PHE A 11 -1.37 16.51 -25.49
N VAL A 12 -1.66 17.64 -24.84
CA VAL A 12 -1.41 17.81 -23.40
C VAL A 12 -2.26 16.85 -22.56
N SER A 13 -3.54 16.70 -22.88
CA SER A 13 -4.45 15.82 -22.12
C SER A 13 -4.10 14.33 -22.24
N LEU A 14 -3.45 13.92 -23.34
CA LEU A 14 -2.96 12.55 -23.51
C LEU A 14 -1.78 12.20 -22.58
N VAL A 15 -0.99 13.19 -22.17
CA VAL A 15 0.20 12.97 -21.32
C VAL A 15 -0.15 12.87 -19.83
N PHE A 16 -1.26 13.48 -19.39
CA PHE A 16 -1.64 13.51 -17.96
C PHE A 16 -2.51 12.34 -17.49
N GLY A 17 -2.94 11.44 -18.37
CA GLY A 17 -3.85 10.33 -18.01
C GLY A 17 -3.20 9.14 -17.28
N GLY A 18 -1.92 9.19 -16.95
CA GLY A 18 -1.14 8.04 -16.46
C GLY A 18 -0.93 7.94 -14.94
N CYS A 19 -1.27 8.97 -14.16
CA CYS A 19 -1.08 8.94 -12.71
C CYS A 19 -2.27 8.26 -12.02
N SER A 20 -2.45 6.95 -12.20
CA SER A 20 -3.33 6.17 -11.31
C SER A 20 -2.48 5.57 -10.19
N GLN A 21 -2.49 6.21 -9.02
CA GLN A 21 -1.99 5.56 -7.80
C GLN A 21 -2.89 4.36 -7.53
N TYR A 22 -2.30 3.16 -7.47
CA TYR A 22 -3.05 1.96 -7.14
C TYR A 22 -3.28 1.95 -5.62
N PRO A 23 -4.54 2.00 -5.13
CA PRO A 23 -4.79 1.97 -3.70
C PRO A 23 -4.36 0.61 -3.15
N VAL A 24 -3.40 0.63 -2.22
CA VAL A 24 -2.83 -0.57 -1.61
C VAL A 24 -3.81 -1.22 -0.64
N ILE A 25 -4.71 -0.40 -0.07
CA ILE A 25 -5.76 -0.82 0.85
C ILE A 25 -7.09 -0.83 0.09
N PRO A 26 -7.84 -1.94 0.09
CA PRO A 26 -9.20 -1.94 -0.44
C PRO A 26 -10.10 -0.96 0.35
N GLU A 27 -10.99 -0.23 -0.32
CA GLU A 27 -11.90 0.75 0.34
C GLU A 27 -12.66 0.17 1.54
N SER A 28 -13.02 -1.12 1.50
CA SER A 28 -13.72 -1.80 2.60
C SER A 28 -12.89 -1.95 3.87
N LEU A 29 -11.56 -1.88 3.77
CA LEU A 29 -10.61 -2.06 4.86
C LEU A 29 -10.02 -0.74 5.37
N GLU A 30 -10.14 0.37 4.64
CA GLU A 30 -9.58 1.68 5.02
C GLU A 30 -9.93 2.09 6.45
N ASN A 31 -11.20 1.92 6.86
CA ASN A 31 -11.63 2.29 8.22
C ASN A 31 -11.22 1.29 9.31
N GLN A 32 -10.65 0.15 8.94
CA GLN A 32 -10.27 -0.94 9.86
C GLN A 32 -8.76 -1.01 10.08
N VAL A 33 -7.97 -0.45 9.16
CA VAL A 33 -6.51 -0.47 9.22
C VAL A 33 -6.02 0.53 10.27
N ASN A 34 -5.18 0.05 11.17
CA ASN A 34 -4.42 0.87 12.08
C ASN A 34 -3.14 1.36 11.39
N HIS A 35 -3.15 2.62 10.93
CA HIS A 35 -2.01 3.26 10.25
C HIS A 35 -0.90 3.72 11.22
N THR A 36 -1.14 3.65 12.54
CA THR A 36 -0.19 4.12 13.56
C THR A 36 0.62 2.99 14.19
N LEU A 37 0.26 1.74 13.90
CA LEU A 37 0.92 0.56 14.45
C LEU A 37 2.22 0.25 13.69
N ASP A 38 3.33 0.11 14.40
CA ASP A 38 4.62 -0.25 13.82
C ASP A 38 5.14 -1.64 14.26
N PHE A 39 6.18 -2.11 13.58
CA PHE A 39 6.82 -3.41 13.87
C PHE A 39 7.42 -3.51 15.27
N THR A 40 7.90 -2.40 15.85
CA THR A 40 8.52 -2.38 17.18
C THR A 40 7.47 -2.66 18.25
N GLN A 41 6.30 -2.02 18.15
CA GLN A 41 5.19 -2.21 19.07
C GLN A 41 4.69 -3.66 19.08
N ILE A 42 4.54 -4.27 17.90
CA ILE A 42 4.12 -5.68 17.77
C ILE A 42 5.17 -6.62 18.35
N ARG A 43 6.46 -6.36 18.10
CA ARG A 43 7.55 -7.17 18.66
C ARG A 43 7.55 -7.12 20.19
N GLU A 44 7.28 -5.97 20.77
CA GLU A 44 7.28 -5.78 22.22
C GLU A 44 6.06 -6.45 22.88
N ASN A 45 4.87 -6.34 22.28
CA ASN A 45 3.62 -6.83 22.89
C ASN A 45 2.67 -7.47 21.85
N PRO A 46 3.02 -8.63 21.26
CA PRO A 46 2.26 -9.20 20.14
C PRO A 46 0.82 -9.57 20.51
N ASP A 47 0.57 -10.01 21.74
CA ASP A 47 -0.76 -10.42 22.20
C ASP A 47 -1.76 -9.26 22.28
N ASN A 48 -1.27 -8.02 22.40
CA ASN A 48 -2.13 -6.83 22.48
C ASN A 48 -2.74 -6.45 21.13
N TYR A 49 -2.16 -6.92 20.02
CA TYR A 49 -2.54 -6.52 18.66
C TYR A 49 -3.14 -7.67 17.85
N GLN A 50 -3.50 -8.78 18.51
CA GLN A 50 -4.17 -9.92 17.89
C GLN A 50 -5.50 -9.49 17.26
N GLY A 51 -5.65 -9.74 15.96
CA GLY A 51 -6.87 -9.43 15.20
C GLY A 51 -6.96 -8.00 14.66
N GLU A 52 -5.97 -7.13 14.93
CA GLU A 52 -5.88 -5.83 14.29
C GLU A 52 -5.43 -5.94 12.82
N PHE A 53 -5.94 -5.04 11.97
CA PHE A 53 -5.45 -4.87 10.61
C PHE A 53 -4.40 -3.77 10.60
N MET A 54 -3.28 -4.03 9.90
CA MET A 54 -2.23 -3.04 9.69
C MET A 54 -1.67 -3.16 8.28
N VAL A 55 -1.01 -2.10 7.81
CA VAL A 55 -0.19 -2.17 6.60
C VAL A 55 1.26 -2.42 7.03
N VAL A 56 1.84 -3.45 6.43
CA VAL A 56 3.28 -3.74 6.51
C VAL A 56 3.87 -3.65 5.11
N GLY A 57 5.08 -3.15 5.00
CA GLY A 57 5.83 -3.19 3.76
C GLY A 57 7.30 -3.52 3.98
N GLY A 58 7.94 -3.92 2.89
CA GLY A 58 9.26 -4.52 2.92
C GLY A 58 9.41 -5.57 1.82
N GLU A 59 10.40 -6.43 1.97
CA GLU A 59 10.66 -7.52 1.04
C GLU A 59 10.18 -8.85 1.64
N VAL A 60 9.39 -9.61 0.88
CA VAL A 60 8.95 -10.95 1.30
C VAL A 60 10.12 -11.94 1.12
N LEU A 61 10.66 -12.44 2.23
CA LEU A 61 11.77 -13.40 2.22
C LEU A 61 11.27 -14.83 2.04
N SER A 62 10.14 -15.17 2.66
CA SER A 62 9.56 -16.51 2.56
C SER A 62 8.06 -16.52 2.81
N VAL A 63 7.38 -17.50 2.20
CA VAL A 63 5.96 -17.77 2.41
C VAL A 63 5.78 -19.27 2.65
N ASN A 64 5.22 -19.63 3.80
CA ASN A 64 4.97 -21.01 4.17
C ASN A 64 3.52 -21.19 4.64
N ARG A 65 2.72 -21.90 3.84
CA ARG A 65 1.38 -22.31 4.24
C ARG A 65 1.46 -23.46 5.23
N LYS A 66 0.96 -23.22 6.45
CA LYS A 66 0.69 -24.23 7.48
C LYS A 66 -0.74 -24.74 7.33
N GLN A 67 -1.08 -25.78 8.11
CA GLN A 67 -2.42 -26.38 8.12
C GLN A 67 -3.50 -25.30 8.34
N ASP A 68 -3.29 -24.45 9.35
CA ASP A 68 -4.32 -23.50 9.83
C ASP A 68 -3.92 -22.02 9.66
N ALA A 69 -2.75 -21.76 9.08
CA ALA A 69 -2.21 -20.41 8.97
C ALA A 69 -1.27 -20.26 7.78
N THR A 70 -0.98 -19.03 7.39
CA THR A 70 0.12 -18.72 6.46
C THR A 70 1.16 -17.94 7.23
N ARG A 71 2.40 -18.44 7.26
CA ARG A 71 3.54 -17.68 7.77
C ARG A 71 4.20 -16.94 6.62
N ILE A 72 4.31 -15.63 6.76
CA ILE A 72 5.01 -14.76 5.83
C ILE A 72 6.17 -14.13 6.60
N GLU A 73 7.38 -14.23 6.07
CA GLU A 73 8.56 -13.55 6.62
C GLU A 73 8.86 -12.32 5.77
N VAL A 74 8.81 -11.15 6.40
CA VAL A 74 9.02 -9.86 5.74
C VAL A 74 10.27 -9.21 6.31
N LEU A 75 11.22 -8.88 5.45
CA LEU A 75 12.31 -7.96 5.79
C LEU A 75 11.77 -6.54 5.77
N GLN A 76 11.73 -5.90 6.93
CA GLN A 76 11.31 -4.51 7.04
C GLN A 76 12.29 -3.60 6.29
N LEU A 77 11.76 -2.83 5.35
CA LEU A 77 12.46 -1.77 4.63
C LEU A 77 11.74 -0.44 4.88
N PRO A 78 12.43 0.71 4.74
CA PRO A 78 11.75 2.01 4.78
C PRO A 78 10.64 2.06 3.72
N LEU A 79 9.43 2.41 4.15
CA LEU A 79 8.32 2.68 3.23
C LEU A 79 8.54 4.05 2.59
N ASN A 80 8.43 4.14 1.27
CA ASN A 80 8.37 5.40 0.53
C ASN A 80 7.04 6.11 0.77
N ASP A 81 7.03 7.44 0.56
CA ASP A 81 5.90 8.33 0.83
C ASP A 81 4.60 7.94 0.09
N ASP A 82 4.68 7.05 -0.91
CA ASP A 82 3.52 6.50 -1.63
C ASP A 82 2.59 5.64 -0.74
N PHE A 83 3.04 5.29 0.47
CA PHE A 83 2.35 4.41 1.41
C PHE A 83 1.90 5.11 2.71
N THR A 84 2.05 6.43 2.79
CA THR A 84 1.61 7.32 3.90
C THR A 84 0.58 8.33 3.42
#